data_AF-A0A7W4J579-F1
#
_entry.id   AF-A0A7W4J579-F1
#
_cell.length_a   1.000
_cell.length_b   1.000
_cell.length_c   1.000
_cell.angle_alpha   90.00
_cell.angle_beta   90.00
_cell.angle_gamma   90.00
#
_symmetry.space_group_name_H-M   'P 1'
#
loop_
_entity.id
_entity.type
_entity.pdbx_description
1 polymer ?
#
loop_
_entity_poly.entity_id
_entity_poly.type
_entity_poly.pdbx_seq_one_letter_code
_entity_poly.pdbx_strand_id
1 'polypeptide(L)'
;MAVGLGVGVAVVALAVLADVLFPQRALDMLLRAPLPPMTSPALQSDPPADMAAFRAADLARLTGFGWVDRKGGVAHVPIDQAMRQVARDGIPGWPAAGAGRP
;
A
#
# COMPACT_ATOMS: atom_id res chain seq x y z
N MET A 1 31.37 -44.62 -42.33
CA MET A 1 31.74 -43.19 -42.16
C MET A 1 30.75 -42.22 -42.81
N ALA A 2 30.07 -42.55 -43.91
CA ALA A 2 29.15 -41.62 -44.59
C ALA A 2 27.89 -41.22 -43.77
N VAL A 3 27.32 -42.14 -42.98
CA VAL A 3 26.09 -41.88 -42.20
C VAL A 3 26.30 -40.84 -41.08
N GLY A 4 27.46 -40.90 -40.40
CA GLY A 4 27.79 -39.95 -39.32
C GLY A 4 27.99 -38.52 -39.82
N LEU A 5 28.46 -38.36 -41.06
CA LEU A 5 28.67 -37.05 -41.69
C LEU A 5 27.33 -36.41 -42.07
N GLY A 6 26.38 -37.20 -42.57
CA GLY A 6 25.02 -36.74 -42.87
C GLY A 6 24.25 -36.29 -41.62
N VAL A 7 24.35 -37.04 -40.52
CA VAL A 7 23.72 -36.65 -39.23
C VAL A 7 24.34 -35.36 -38.69
N GLY A 8 25.67 -35.22 -38.75
CA GLY A 8 26.35 -34.00 -38.33
C GLY A 8 25.89 -32.77 -39.10
N VAL A 9 25.78 -32.87 -40.43
CA VAL A 9 25.29 -31.78 -41.29
C VAL A 9 23.83 -31.44 -40.98
N ALA A 10 22.97 -32.45 -40.76
CA ALA A 10 21.58 -32.23 -40.42
C ALA A 10 21.43 -31.51 -39.06
N VAL A 11 22.24 -31.87 -38.06
CA VAL A 11 22.24 -31.21 -36.74
C VAL A 11 22.70 -29.76 -36.85
N VAL A 12 23.76 -29.49 -37.61
CA VAL A 12 24.25 -28.12 -37.82
C VAL A 12 23.21 -27.29 -38.59
N ALA A 13 22.61 -27.84 -39.64
CA ALA A 13 21.57 -27.17 -40.40
C ALA A 13 20.33 -26.86 -39.55
N LEU A 14 19.90 -27.79 -38.69
CA LEU A 14 18.81 -27.58 -37.75
C LEU A 14 19.16 -26.54 -36.68
N ALA A 15 20.39 -26.52 -36.18
CA ALA A 15 20.84 -25.52 -35.22
C ALA A 15 20.86 -24.11 -35.83
N VAL A 16 21.36 -23.97 -37.06
CA VAL A 16 21.33 -22.70 -37.81
C VAL A 16 19.90 -22.27 -38.12
N LEU A 17 19.05 -23.21 -38.56
CA LEU A 17 17.64 -22.91 -38.84
C LEU A 17 16.88 -22.49 -37.58
N ALA A 18 17.16 -23.13 -36.44
CA ALA A 18 16.58 -22.76 -35.15
C ALA A 18 17.01 -21.35 -34.71
N ASP A 19 18.28 -20.98 -34.91
CA ASP A 19 18.78 -19.63 -34.58
C ASP A 19 18.16 -18.54 -35.48
N VAL A 20 17.97 -18.84 -36.76
CA VAL A 20 17.30 -17.93 -37.73
C VAL A 20 15.81 -17.76 -37.43
N LEU A 21 15.11 -18.86 -37.11
CA LEU A 21 13.66 -18.86 -36.88
C LEU A 21 13.30 -18.36 -35.47
N PHE A 22 14.19 -18.59 -34.49
CA PHE A 22 14.02 -18.21 -33.09
C PHE A 22 15.24 -17.41 -32.60
N PRO A 23 15.40 -16.15 -33.04
CA PRO A 23 16.50 -15.31 -32.59
C PRO A 23 16.39 -15.13 -31.07
N GLN A 24 17.20 -15.88 -30.32
CA GLN A 24 17.17 -15.94 -28.85
C GLN A 24 17.25 -14.54 -28.22
N ARG A 25 17.90 -13.59 -28.91
CA ARG A 25 18.02 -12.18 -28.50
C ARG A 25 16.69 -11.43 -28.45
N ALA A 26 15.74 -11.76 -29.33
CA ALA A 26 14.43 -11.14 -29.35
C ALA A 26 13.56 -11.66 -28.19
N LEU A 27 13.67 -12.96 -27.86
CA LEU A 27 12.93 -13.56 -26.76
C LEU A 27 13.40 -13.01 -25.41
N ASP A 28 14.72 -12.85 -25.22
CA ASP A 28 15.30 -12.23 -24.02
C ASP A 28 14.85 -10.77 -23.87
N MET A 29 14.75 -10.01 -24.96
CA MET A 29 14.27 -8.62 -24.91
C MET A 29 12.77 -8.53 -24.55
N LEU A 30 11.95 -9.50 -24.99
CA LEU A 30 10.53 -9.58 -24.65
C LEU A 30 10.31 -10.04 -23.20
N LEU A 31 11.11 -10.99 -22.71
CA LEU A 31 11.03 -11.52 -21.35
C LEU A 31 11.64 -10.57 -20.31
N ARG A 32 12.54 -9.68 -20.73
CA ARG A 32 13.34 -8.80 -19.87
C ARG A 32 13.19 -7.34 -20.29
N ALA A 33 11.99 -6.98 -20.76
CA ALA A 33 11.66 -5.61 -21.10
C ALA A 33 12.12 -4.68 -19.96
N PRO A 34 12.88 -3.60 -20.26
CA PRO A 34 13.28 -2.65 -19.24
C PRO A 34 12.03 -2.17 -18.52
N LEU A 35 12.02 -2.22 -17.19
CA LEU A 35 10.94 -1.61 -16.43
C LEU A 35 10.80 -0.17 -16.92
N PRO A 36 9.58 0.31 -17.19
CA PRO A 36 9.38 1.71 -17.56
C PRO A 36 10.06 2.58 -16.50
N PRO A 37 10.72 3.68 -16.89
CA PRO A 37 11.38 4.56 -15.93
C PRO A 37 10.33 5.06 -14.95
N MET A 38 10.40 4.57 -13.71
CA MET A 38 9.53 5.05 -12.65
C MET A 38 10.04 6.43 -12.26
N THR A 39 9.26 7.48 -12.49
CA THR A 39 9.47 8.76 -11.82
C THR A 39 9.53 8.48 -10.33
N SER A 40 10.61 8.88 -9.67
CA SER A 40 10.72 8.73 -8.21
C SER A 40 9.50 9.40 -7.56
N PRO A 41 8.89 8.78 -6.53
CA PRO A 41 7.78 9.40 -5.81
C PRO A 41 8.16 10.81 -5.40
N ALA A 42 7.28 11.79 -5.66
CA ALA A 42 7.51 13.15 -5.22
C ALA A 42 7.60 13.16 -3.69
N LEU A 43 8.72 13.68 -3.16
CA LEU A 43 8.86 13.89 -1.73
C LEU A 43 8.00 15.07 -1.32
N GLN A 44 7.39 14.95 -0.14
CA GLN A 44 6.71 16.05 0.52
C GLN A 44 7.70 17.22 0.72
N SER A 45 7.28 18.44 0.36
CA SER A 45 8.17 19.60 0.32
C SER A 45 8.61 20.08 1.71
N ASP A 46 7.71 20.04 2.69
CA ASP A 46 8.00 20.42 4.08
C ASP A 46 7.24 19.51 5.07
N PRO A 47 7.76 18.30 5.34
CA PRO A 47 7.13 17.37 6.27
C PRO A 47 6.89 17.94 7.68
N PRO A 48 7.83 18.72 8.28
CA PRO A 48 7.59 19.36 9.57
C PRO A 48 6.39 20.32 9.60
N ALA A 49 6.26 21.21 8.60
CA ALA A 49 5.16 22.17 8.56
C ALA A 49 3.81 21.48 8.38
N ASP A 50 3.75 20.49 7.49
CA ASP A 50 2.53 19.72 7.23
C ASP A 50 2.11 18.91 8.48
N MET A 51 3.08 18.32 9.19
CA MET A 51 2.81 17.65 10.47
C MET A 51 2.30 18.61 11.54
N ALA A 52 2.81 19.84 11.60
CA ALA A 52 2.33 20.85 12.53
C ALA A 52 0.89 21.26 12.22
N ALA A 53 0.57 21.48 10.94
CA ALA A 53 -0.78 21.83 10.49
C ALA A 53 -1.78 20.69 10.78
N PHE A 54 -1.39 19.45 10.50
CA PHE A 54 -2.19 18.25 10.80
C PHE A 54 -2.52 18.17 12.29
N ARG A 55 -1.51 18.29 13.17
CA ARG A 55 -1.71 18.26 14.62
C ARG A 55 -2.60 19.39 15.13
N ALA A 56 -2.45 20.60 14.58
CA ALA A 56 -3.26 21.74 14.96
C ALA A 56 -4.74 21.53 14.62
N ALA A 57 -5.03 20.98 13.44
CA ALA A 57 -6.39 20.66 13.02
C ALA A 57 -7.03 19.58 13.91
N ASP A 58 -6.29 18.51 14.21
CA ASP A 58 -6.75 17.44 15.09
C ASP A 58 -7.02 17.94 16.51
N LEU A 59 -6.10 18.74 17.07
CA LEU A 59 -6.27 19.34 18.39
C LEU A 59 -7.51 20.24 18.43
N ALA A 60 -7.71 21.11 17.44
CA ALA A 60 -8.88 21.99 17.40
C ALA A 60 -10.19 21.21 17.45
N ARG A 61 -10.27 20.06 16.77
CA ARG A 61 -11.44 19.17 16.80
C ARG A 61 -11.59 18.45 18.14
N LEU A 62 -10.50 18.00 18.76
CA LEU A 62 -10.53 17.30 20.05
C LEU A 62 -10.88 18.21 21.23
N THR A 63 -10.39 19.45 21.22
CA THR A 63 -10.55 20.39 22.34
C THR A 63 -11.76 21.32 22.18
N GLY A 64 -12.36 21.37 20.99
CA GLY A 64 -13.48 22.25 20.66
C GLY A 64 -14.84 21.56 20.65
N PHE A 65 -15.89 22.37 20.61
CA PHE A 65 -17.23 21.92 20.22
C PHE A 65 -17.40 22.04 18.71
N GLY A 66 -18.26 21.20 18.14
CA GLY A 66 -18.61 21.31 16.73
C GLY A 66 -19.67 20.32 16.30
N TRP A 67 -20.05 20.39 15.03
CA TRP A 67 -21.07 19.51 14.47
C TRP A 67 -20.42 18.30 13.80
N VAL A 68 -20.95 17.11 14.06
CA VAL A 68 -20.65 15.89 13.29
C VAL A 68 -21.67 15.76 12.16
N ASP A 69 -22.95 15.88 12.49
CA ASP A 69 -24.04 16.01 11.53
C ASP A 69 -25.03 17.07 12.02
N ARG A 70 -24.99 18.24 11.39
CA ARG A 70 -25.85 19.36 11.75
C ARG A 70 -27.32 19.11 11.41
N LYS A 71 -27.61 18.31 10.37
CA LYS A 71 -29.00 18.02 9.96
C LYS A 71 -29.63 16.98 10.87
N GLY A 72 -28.86 15.96 11.25
CA GLY A 72 -29.25 14.95 12.23
C GLY A 72 -29.16 15.39 13.69
N GLY A 73 -28.68 16.61 13.97
CA GLY A 73 -28.58 17.15 15.32
C GLY A 73 -27.45 16.53 16.16
N VAL A 74 -26.43 15.95 15.53
CA VAL A 74 -25.30 15.29 16.20
C VAL A 74 -24.13 16.27 16.31
N ALA A 75 -23.80 16.70 17.53
CA ALA A 75 -22.63 17.51 17.85
C ALA A 75 -21.55 16.67 18.54
N HIS A 76 -20.28 17.04 18.37
CA HIS A 76 -19.19 16.56 19.21
C HIS A 76 -18.94 17.54 20.36
N VAL A 77 -18.55 16.99 21.50
CA VAL A 77 -18.09 17.73 22.68
C VAL A 77 -16.57 17.60 22.82
N PRO A 78 -15.90 18.53 23.50
CA PRO A 78 -14.48 18.40 23.82
C PRO A 78 -14.19 17.08 24.53
N ILE A 79 -13.09 16.42 24.15
CA ILE A 79 -12.75 15.08 24.64
C ILE A 79 -12.62 15.04 26.17
N ASP A 80 -12.06 16.08 26.78
CA ASP A 80 -11.93 16.15 28.24
C ASP A 80 -13.29 16.16 28.95
N GLN A 81 -14.29 16.81 28.35
CA GLN A 81 -15.64 16.82 28.89
C GLN A 81 -16.32 15.46 28.71
N ALA A 82 -16.16 14.84 27.55
CA ALA A 82 -16.65 13.49 27.29
C ALA A 82 -16.05 12.48 28.28
N MET A 83 -14.72 12.50 28.47
CA MET A 83 -14.03 11.63 29.43
C MET A 83 -14.55 11.84 30.85
N ARG A 84 -14.71 13.11 31.29
CA ARG A 84 -15.27 13.41 32.61
C ARG A 84 -16.71 12.92 32.75
N GLN A 85 -17.51 13.02 31.70
CA GLN A 85 -18.89 12.54 31.73
C GLN A 85 -18.93 11.02 31.83
N VAL A 86 -18.18 10.32 30.99
CA VAL A 86 -18.05 8.87 31.02
C VAL A 86 -17.54 8.37 32.38
N ALA A 87 -16.56 9.06 32.98
CA ALA A 87 -16.04 8.70 34.29
C ALA A 87 -17.07 8.87 35.42
N ARG A 88 -18.01 9.83 35.30
CA ARG A 88 -19.08 10.03 36.28
C ARG A 88 -20.25 9.07 36.08
N ASP A 89 -20.71 8.96 34.84
CA ASP A 89 -21.97 8.29 34.50
C ASP A 89 -21.76 6.78 34.29
N GLY A 90 -20.51 6.35 34.05
CA GLY A 90 -20.19 5.01 33.60
C GLY A 90 -20.67 4.77 32.17
N ILE A 91 -20.35 3.59 31.63
CA ILE A 91 -20.85 3.16 30.32
C ILE A 91 -21.82 1.99 30.57
N PRO A 92 -23.11 2.13 30.25
CA PRO A 92 -24.08 1.05 30.41
C PRO A 92 -23.64 -0.22 29.67
N GLY A 93 -23.65 -1.37 30.35
CA GLY A 93 -23.25 -2.65 29.76
C GLY A 93 -21.74 -2.82 29.58
N TRP A 94 -20.91 -1.89 30.07
CA TRP A 94 -19.47 -2.06 30.05
C TRP A 94 -19.06 -3.19 31.00
N PRO A 95 -18.25 -4.16 30.54
CA PRO A 95 -17.83 -5.27 31.40
C PRO A 95 -17.04 -4.70 32.58
N ALA A 96 -17.50 -5.00 33.79
CA ALA A 96 -16.73 -4.70 34.99
C ALA A 96 -15.38 -5.41 34.87
N ALA A 97 -14.29 -4.67 35.09
CA ALA A 97 -12.95 -5.23 35.08
C ALA A 97 -12.85 -6.34 36.16
N GLY A 98 -13.00 -7.60 35.74
CA GLY A 98 -13.04 -8.77 36.63
C GLY A 98 -14.09 -9.84 36.31
N ALA A 99 -15.07 -9.59 35.43
CA ALA A 99 -16.16 -10.53 35.13
C ALA A 99 -15.77 -11.76 34.28
N GLY A 100 -14.50 -12.15 34.26
CA GLY A 100 -13.99 -13.24 33.43
C GLY A 100 -12.56 -13.69 33.73
N ARG A 101 -12.06 -13.47 34.96
CA ARG A 101 -10.81 -14.11 35.39
C ARG A 101 -11.18 -15.46 36.04
N PRO A 102 -10.74 -16.60 35.49
CA PRO A 102 -10.99 -17.92 36.09
C PRO A 102 -10.31 -18.05 37.46
#